data_AF-A0A376S8H5-F1
#
_entry.id   AF-A0A376S8H5-F1
#
_cell.length_a   1.000
_cell.length_b   1.000
_cell.length_c   1.000
_cell.angle_alpha   90.00
_cell.angle_beta   90.00
_cell.angle_gamma   90.00
#
_symmetry.space_group_name_H-M   'P 1'
#
loop_
_entity.id
_entity.type
_entity.pdbx_description
1 polymer ?
#
loop_
_entity_poly.entity_id
_entity_poly.type
_entity_poly.pdbx_seq_one_letter_code
_entity_poly.pdbx_strand_id
1 'polypeptide(L)'
;MRTLPGEILLDFNLSDKTLLADSLSELAGRKINVQTKPRGDRARYLKLARTNAATALTSKLSQQSTVHQRLTALASVLKLPEVKRMECFDISPYHG
;
A
#
# COMPACT_ATOMS: atom_id res chain seq x y z
N MET A 1 -15.83 -6.21 -12.02
CA MET A 1 -16.07 -6.84 -10.70
C MET A 1 -14.80 -7.59 -10.31
N ARG A 2 -14.15 -7.28 -9.19
CA ARG A 2 -12.92 -7.98 -8.77
C ARG A 2 -13.32 -9.38 -8.32
N THR A 3 -12.83 -10.41 -8.99
CA THR A 3 -13.09 -11.80 -8.64
C THR A 3 -12.38 -12.15 -7.34
N LEU A 4 -13.09 -12.79 -6.40
CA LEU A 4 -12.46 -13.31 -5.19
C LEU A 4 -11.45 -14.41 -5.57
N PRO A 5 -10.24 -14.44 -4.99
CA PRO A 5 -9.25 -15.48 -5.28
C PRO A 5 -9.67 -16.82 -4.68
N GLY A 6 -9.18 -17.93 -5.23
CA GLY A 6 -9.47 -19.26 -4.68
C GLY A 6 -8.71 -19.59 -3.40
N GLU A 7 -7.64 -18.84 -3.13
CA GLU A 7 -6.78 -19.02 -1.97
C GLU A 7 -6.34 -17.66 -1.44
N ILE A 8 -6.40 -17.50 -0.11
CA ILE A 8 -5.98 -16.32 0.63
C ILE A 8 -4.93 -16.78 1.65
N LEU A 9 -3.75 -16.16 1.61
CA LEU A 9 -2.67 -16.43 2.55
C LEU A 9 -2.62 -15.32 3.59
N LEU A 10 -2.63 -15.70 4.86
CA LEU A 10 -2.51 -14.78 5.99
C LEU A 10 -1.15 -14.93 6.67
N ASP A 11 -0.58 -13.80 7.07
CA ASP A 11 0.68 -13.72 7.81
C ASP A 11 0.51 -13.66 9.34
N PHE A 12 -0.73 -13.77 9.81
CA PHE A 12 -1.10 -13.92 11.21
C PHE A 12 -2.08 -15.08 11.37
N ASN A 13 -2.25 -15.53 12.61
CA ASN A 13 -3.28 -16.52 12.92
C ASN A 13 -4.62 -15.81 13.16
N LEU A 14 -5.67 -16.31 12.51
CA LEU A 14 -7.03 -15.80 12.66
C LEU A 14 -7.87 -16.89 13.33
N SER A 15 -8.49 -16.57 14.47
CA SER A 15 -9.35 -17.49 15.24
C SER A 15 -10.49 -18.01 14.37
N ASP A 16 -11.17 -17.10 13.68
CA ASP A 16 -12.39 -17.38 12.93
C ASP A 16 -12.10 -17.59 11.44
N LYS A 17 -10.93 -18.17 11.11
CA LYS A 17 -10.52 -18.35 9.71
C LYS A 17 -11.51 -19.20 8.91
N THR A 18 -12.13 -20.19 9.57
CA THR A 18 -13.09 -21.12 8.94
C THR A 18 -14.36 -20.37 8.60
N LEU A 19 -14.92 -19.63 9.56
CA LEU A 19 -16.08 -18.78 9.35
C LEU A 19 -15.85 -17.78 8.21
N LEU A 20 -14.68 -17.13 8.17
CA LEU A 20 -14.32 -16.24 7.06
C LEU A 20 -14.26 -16.99 5.72
N ALA A 21 -13.60 -18.14 5.67
CA ALA A 21 -13.47 -18.94 4.45
C ALA A 21 -14.84 -19.41 3.94
N ASP A 22 -15.74 -19.81 4.84
CA ASP A 22 -17.08 -20.29 4.51
C ASP A 22 -17.94 -19.15 3.96
N SER A 23 -17.98 -17.99 4.64
CA SER A 23 -18.71 -16.82 4.16
C SER A 23 -18.21 -16.32 2.80
N LEU A 24 -16.89 -16.32 2.59
CA LEU A 24 -16.31 -15.96 1.29
C LEU A 24 -16.65 -16.99 0.21
N SER A 25 -16.67 -18.28 0.57
CA SER A 25 -17.02 -19.35 -0.37
C SER A 25 -18.47 -19.28 -0.81
N GLU A 26 -19.38 -19.00 0.13
CA GLU A 26 -20.81 -18.78 -0.14
C GLU A 26 -21.00 -17.59 -1.09
N LEU A 27 -20.35 -16.47 -0.80
CA LEU A 27 -20.42 -15.27 -1.64
C LEU A 27 -19.83 -15.50 -3.04
N ALA A 28 -18.78 -16.32 -3.15
CA ALA A 28 -18.13 -16.62 -4.41
C ALA A 28 -18.79 -17.76 -5.21
N GLY A 29 -19.73 -18.50 -4.62
CA GLY A 29 -20.32 -19.71 -5.21
C GLY A 29 -19.32 -20.84 -5.45
N ARG A 30 -18.15 -20.80 -4.82
CA ARG A 30 -17.06 -21.77 -4.97
C ARG A 30 -16.17 -21.78 -3.73
N LYS A 31 -15.44 -22.88 -3.53
CA LYS A 31 -14.52 -23.00 -2.39
C LYS A 31 -13.41 -21.93 -2.42
N ILE A 32 -13.29 -21.18 -1.35
CA ILE A 32 -12.20 -20.26 -1.04
C ILE A 32 -11.45 -20.79 0.18
N ASN A 33 -10.13 -20.95 0.04
CA ASN A 33 -9.28 -21.45 1.10
C ASN A 33 -8.53 -20.32 1.80
N VAL A 34 -8.60 -20.26 3.13
CA VAL A 34 -7.82 -19.31 3.94
C VAL A 34 -6.74 -20.06 4.70
N GLN A 35 -5.48 -19.85 4.32
CA GLN A 35 -4.34 -20.50 4.96
C GLN A 35 -3.55 -19.55 5.85
N THR A 36 -3.21 -20.03 7.03
CA THR A 36 -2.24 -19.42 7.93
C THR A 36 -0.99 -20.31 7.96
N LYS A 37 0.20 -19.71 8.05
CA LYS A 37 1.49 -20.44 8.07
C LYS A 37 1.75 -21.34 6.83
N PRO A 38 1.70 -20.79 5.61
CA PRO A 38 2.03 -21.54 4.41
C PRO A 38 3.47 -22.08 4.41
N ARG A 39 3.73 -23.10 3.58
CA ARG A 39 5.08 -23.68 3.34
C ARG A 39 5.47 -23.57 1.87
N GLY A 40 6.76 -23.78 1.59
CA GLY A 40 7.30 -23.75 0.22
C GLY A 40 7.06 -22.42 -0.49
N ASP A 41 6.62 -22.47 -1.74
CA ASP A 41 6.40 -21.28 -2.57
C ASP A 41 5.40 -20.29 -1.96
N ARG A 42 4.35 -20.80 -1.31
CA ARG A 42 3.36 -19.95 -0.63
C ARG A 42 3.99 -19.13 0.50
N ALA A 43 4.93 -19.71 1.25
CA ALA A 43 5.67 -18.99 2.28
C ALA A 43 6.57 -17.90 1.68
N ARG A 44 7.21 -18.22 0.54
CA ARG A 44 8.02 -17.26 -0.21
C ARG A 44 7.18 -16.08 -0.71
N TYR A 45 6.00 -16.32 -1.27
CA TYR A 45 5.10 -15.25 -1.70
C TYR A 45 4.62 -14.39 -0.53
N LEU A 46 4.27 -15.01 0.60
CA LEU A 46 3.87 -14.27 1.80
C LEU A 46 5.00 -13.38 2.32
N LYS A 47 6.24 -13.89 2.33
CA LYS A 47 7.43 -13.11 2.69
C LYS A 47 7.65 -11.94 1.73
N LEU A 48 7.50 -12.17 0.42
CA LEU A 48 7.63 -11.12 -0.58
C LEU A 48 6.56 -10.04 -0.40
N ALA A 49 5.29 -10.43 -0.19
CA ALA A 49 4.20 -9.50 0.07
C ALA A 49 4.47 -8.64 1.30
N ARG A 50 4.93 -9.22 2.42
CA ARG A 50 5.34 -8.47 3.62
C ARG A 50 6.49 -7.52 3.36
N THR A 51 7.50 -7.96 2.61
CA THR A 51 8.66 -7.13 2.25
C THR A 51 8.21 -5.93 1.42
N ASN A 52 7.37 -6.15 0.41
CA ASN A 52 6.83 -5.09 -0.43
C ASN A 52 6.00 -4.09 0.38
N ALA A 53 5.15 -4.57 1.29
CA ALA A 53 4.37 -3.70 2.17
C ALA A 53 5.26 -2.84 3.08
N ALA A 54 6.30 -3.42 3.68
CA ALA A 54 7.24 -2.70 4.53
C ALA A 54 8.06 -1.66 3.74
N THR A 55 8.53 -2.02 2.55
CA THR A 55 9.25 -1.10 1.65
C THR A 55 8.36 0.05 1.19
N ALA A 56 7.11 -0.23 0.81
CA ALA A 56 6.16 0.80 0.40
C ALA A 56 5.84 1.77 1.55
N LEU A 57 5.65 1.25 2.77
CA LEU A 57 5.44 2.07 3.96
C LEU A 57 6.65 2.96 4.24
N THR A 58 7.86 2.39 4.24
CA THR A 58 9.10 3.13 4.47
C THR A 58 9.29 4.23 3.42
N SER A 59 9.10 3.90 2.14
CA SER A 59 9.17 4.86 1.04
C SER A 59 8.17 6.01 1.22
N LYS A 60 6.93 5.71 1.59
CA LYS A 60 5.89 6.71 1.85
C LYS A 60 6.29 7.67 2.99
N LEU A 61 6.79 7.14 4.10
CA LEU A 61 7.24 7.94 5.23
C LEU A 61 8.45 8.81 4.86
N SER A 62 9.43 8.24 4.15
CA SER A 62 10.60 8.98 3.65
C SER A 62 10.21 10.09 2.66
N GLN A 63 9.25 9.82 1.77
CA GLN A 63 8.74 10.83 0.83
C GLN A 63 8.04 11.98 1.56
N GLN A 64 7.19 11.69 2.55
CA GLN A 64 6.55 12.72 3.38
C GLN A 64 7.59 13.57 4.13
N SER A 65 8.60 12.93 4.71
CA SER A 65 9.72 13.63 5.36
C SER A 65 10.46 14.54 4.37
N THR A 66 10.73 14.04 3.15
CA THR A 66 11.44 14.79 2.10
C THR A 66 10.65 16.02 1.65
N VAL A 67 9.34 15.90 1.45
CA VAL A 67 8.49 17.03 1.06
C VAL A 67 8.47 18.10 2.16
N HIS A 68 8.30 17.69 3.41
CA HIS A 68 8.32 18.61 4.54
C HIS A 68 9.64 19.37 4.64
N GLN A 69 10.77 18.66 4.57
CA GLN A 69 12.11 19.27 4.58
C GLN A 69 12.30 20.30 3.46
N ARG A 70 11.84 19.98 2.24
CA ARG A 70 11.92 20.90 1.09
C ARG A 70 11.07 22.15 1.28
N LEU A 71 9.86 22.03 1.81
CA LEU A 71 9.00 23.18 2.10
C LEU A 71 9.57 24.06 3.22
N THR A 72 10.15 23.47 4.27
CA THR A 72 10.83 24.21 5.34
C THR A 72 12.05 24.96 4.81
N ALA A 73 12.88 24.31 3.99
CA ALA A 73 14.03 24.95 3.36
C ALA A 73 13.61 26.10 2.45
N LEU A 74 12.55 25.93 1.65
CA LEU A 74 12.00 26.99 0.80
C LEU A 74 11.48 28.17 1.63
N ALA A 75 10.75 27.91 2.71
CA ALA A 75 10.28 28.95 3.63
C ALA A 75 11.45 29.77 4.19
N SER A 76 12.53 29.10 4.60
CA SER A 76 13.75 29.74 5.10
C SER A 76 14.40 30.65 4.05
N VAL A 77 14.53 30.19 2.80
CA VAL A 77 15.12 30.98 1.71
C VAL A 77 14.28 32.21 1.39
N LEU A 78 12.95 32.06 1.38
CA LEU A 78 12.01 33.15 1.11
C LEU A 78 11.73 34.04 2.33
N LYS A 79 12.32 33.73 3.49
CA LYS A 79 12.06 34.40 4.78
C LYS A 79 10.59 34.42 5.17
N LEU A 80 9.88 33.33 4.86
CA LEU A 80 8.49 33.11 5.24
C LEU A 80 8.41 32.23 6.49
N PRO A 81 7.41 32.43 7.36
CA PRO A 81 7.22 31.55 8.52
C PRO A 81 6.81 30.14 8.11
N GLU A 82 6.01 29.97 7.06
CA GLU A 82 5.57 28.67 6.53
C GLU A 82 5.03 28.81 5.09
N VAL A 83 5.24 27.79 4.25
CA VAL A 83 4.58 27.68 2.94
C VAL A 83 3.22 26.99 3.09
N LYS A 84 2.14 27.78 3.24
CA LYS A 84 0.77 27.25 3.41
C LYS A 84 0.12 26.78 2.11
N ARG A 85 0.48 27.41 0.99
CA ARG A 85 -0.10 27.15 -0.33
C ARG A 85 0.93 27.47 -1.41
N MET A 86 1.02 26.60 -2.41
CA MET A 86 1.89 26.76 -3.58
C MET A 86 1.05 26.46 -4.82
N GLU A 87 1.01 27.39 -5.76
CA GLU A 87 0.44 27.18 -7.09
C GLU A 87 1.59 27.17 -8.08
N CYS A 88 1.60 26.16 -8.95
CA CYS A 88 2.56 26.05 -10.04
C CYS A 88 1.83 26.33 -11.36
N PHE A 89 2.31 27.29 -12.12
CA PHE A 89 1.82 27.59 -13.46
C PHE A 89 2.82 27.03 -14.47
N ASP A 90 2.41 26.05 -15.26
CA ASP A 90 3.19 25.54 -16.39
C ASP A 90 2.62 26.14 -17.68
N ILE A 91 3.46 26.90 -18.40
CA ILE A 91 3.11 27.51 -19.68
C ILE A 91 4.03 26.89 -20.72
N SER A 92 3.56 25.80 -21.32
CA SER A 92 4.25 25.11 -22.42
C SER A 92 3.69 25.62 -23.76
N PRO A 93 4.50 26.29 -24.60
CA PRO A 93 4.07 26.66 -25.95
C PRO A 93 3.98 25.41 -26.83
N TYR A 94 2.79 25.10 -27.33
CA TYR A 94 2.61 24.06 -28.34
C TYR A 94 3.15 24.54 -29.68
N HIS A 95 4.18 23.85 -30.20
CA HIS A 95 4.63 24.00 -31.58
C HIS A 95 4.29 22.69 -32.29
N GLY A 96 3.46 22.76 -33.33
CA GLY A 96 3.10 21.64 -34.18
C GLY A 96 4.23 21.23 -35.13
#